data_AF-A0A938E903-F1
#
_entry.id   AF-A0A938E903-F1
#
_cell.length_a   1.000
_cell.length_b   1.000
_cell.length_c   1.000
_cell.angle_alpha   90.00
_cell.angle_beta   90.00
_cell.angle_gamma   90.00
#
_symmetry.space_group_name_H-M   'P 1'
#
loop_
_entity.id
_entity.type
_entity.pdbx_description
1 polymer ?
#
loop_
_entity_poly.entity_id
_entity_poly.type
_entity_poly.pdbx_seq_one_letter_code
_entity_poly.pdbx_strand_id
1 'polypeptide(L)'
;PIGERLRRIFAGVQDVIAEARPDVVAVEESVVGADPRVALSVGQARGAVLVAAASLDLACIEISPTRVKQTVCGYGRAEKAQVQRMVRILLSLDREPPSHEADALAVAICHAMSSPLARMASPGARVGR
;
A
#
# COMPACT_ATOMS: atom_id res chain seq x y z
N PRO A 1 -16.46 -13.20 -13.29
CA PRO A 1 -15.19 -13.55 -13.99
C PRO A 1 -13.98 -12.72 -13.54
N ILE A 2 -12.73 -13.09 -13.89
CA ILE A 2 -11.52 -12.35 -13.44
C ILE A 2 -11.55 -10.88 -13.89
N GLY A 3 -11.94 -10.60 -15.14
CA GLY A 3 -12.05 -9.23 -15.67
C GLY A 3 -13.00 -8.34 -14.85
N GLU A 4 -14.15 -8.86 -14.44
CA GLU A 4 -15.09 -8.12 -13.58
C GLU A 4 -14.54 -7.84 -12.18
N ARG A 5 -13.76 -8.79 -11.61
CA ARG A 5 -13.12 -8.59 -10.31
C ARG A 5 -12.07 -7.48 -10.39
N LEU A 6 -11.25 -7.48 -11.44
CA LEU A 6 -10.25 -6.44 -11.69
C LEU A 6 -10.92 -5.08 -11.96
N ARG A 7 -12.01 -5.04 -12.74
CA ARG A 7 -12.80 -3.82 -12.94
C ARG A 7 -13.36 -3.26 -11.63
N ARG A 8 -13.81 -4.11 -10.71
CA ARG A 8 -14.25 -3.69 -9.38
C ARG A 8 -13.13 -3.11 -8.53
N ILE A 9 -11.93 -3.71 -8.58
CA ILE A 9 -10.75 -3.15 -7.89
C ILE A 9 -10.40 -1.79 -8.48
N PHE A 10 -10.31 -1.68 -9.80
CA PHE A 10 -10.02 -0.42 -10.50
C PHE A 10 -10.99 0.69 -10.10
N ALA A 11 -12.30 0.45 -10.23
CA ALA A 11 -13.31 1.43 -9.88
C ALA A 11 -13.29 1.81 -8.39
N GLY A 12 -13.20 0.81 -7.50
CA GLY A 12 -13.16 1.08 -6.06
C GLY A 12 -11.93 1.88 -5.62
N VAL A 13 -10.77 1.67 -6.27
CA VAL A 13 -9.57 2.49 -6.02
C VAL A 13 -9.79 3.93 -6.48
N GLN A 14 -10.40 4.15 -7.65
CA GLN A 14 -10.73 5.50 -8.11
C GLN A 14 -11.70 6.21 -7.15
N ASP A 15 -12.71 5.50 -6.64
CA ASP A 15 -13.67 6.04 -5.66
C ASP A 15 -12.94 6.50 -4.38
N VAL A 16 -12.06 5.65 -3.83
CA VAL A 16 -11.27 5.99 -2.64
C VAL A 16 -10.33 7.17 -2.90
N ILE A 17 -9.70 7.25 -4.07
CA ILE A 17 -8.85 8.39 -4.45
C ILE A 17 -9.68 9.68 -4.52
N ALA A 18 -10.87 9.63 -5.13
CA ALA A 18 -11.73 10.79 -5.27
C ALA A 18 -12.23 11.31 -3.91
N GLU A 19 -12.52 10.40 -2.98
CA GLU A 19 -12.93 10.72 -1.61
C GLU A 19 -11.77 11.28 -0.77
N ALA A 20 -10.64 10.56 -0.73
CA ALA A 20 -9.53 10.88 0.17
C ALA A 20 -8.60 11.98 -0.38
N ARG A 21 -8.59 12.22 -1.70
CA ARG A 21 -7.72 13.16 -2.42
C ARG A 21 -6.25 13.10 -1.98
N PRO A 22 -5.61 11.91 -2.02
CA PRO A 22 -4.23 11.78 -1.57
C PRO A 22 -3.25 12.42 -2.55
N ASP A 23 -2.07 12.82 -2.06
CA ASP A 23 -0.96 13.28 -2.93
C ASP A 23 -0.27 12.13 -3.68
N VAL A 24 -0.39 10.90 -3.16
CA VAL A 24 0.30 9.71 -3.66
C VAL A 24 -0.44 8.45 -3.26
N VAL A 25 -0.32 7.40 -4.07
CA VAL A 25 -0.78 6.05 -3.73
C VAL A 25 0.42 5.19 -3.36
N ALA A 26 0.46 4.72 -2.11
CA ALA A 26 1.50 3.81 -1.65
C ALA A 26 1.02 2.36 -1.74
N VAL A 27 1.85 1.49 -2.33
CA VAL A 27 1.59 0.04 -2.44
C VAL A 27 2.76 -0.73 -1.85
N GLU A 28 2.46 -1.86 -1.20
CA GLU A 28 3.51 -2.77 -0.75
C GLU A 28 4.15 -3.48 -1.96
N GLU A 29 5.47 -3.65 -1.93
CA GLU A 29 6.18 -4.51 -2.88
C GLU A 29 5.68 -5.95 -2.74
N SER A 30 5.29 -6.55 -3.87
CA SER A 30 4.87 -7.94 -3.89
C SER A 30 6.09 -8.85 -3.96
N VAL A 31 6.31 -9.68 -2.94
CA VAL A 31 7.32 -10.74 -2.99
C VAL A 31 6.75 -11.88 -3.86
N VAL A 32 7.52 -12.32 -4.86
CA VAL A 32 7.13 -13.46 -5.69
C VAL A 32 7.09 -14.71 -4.80
N GLY A 33 5.87 -15.19 -4.51
CA GLY A 33 5.65 -16.39 -3.71
C GLY A 33 5.98 -17.67 -4.47
N ALA A 34 5.99 -18.80 -3.76
CA ALA A 34 6.28 -20.12 -4.33
C ALA A 34 5.20 -20.61 -5.32
N ASP A 35 3.96 -20.12 -5.24
CA ASP A 35 2.86 -20.49 -6.14
C ASP A 35 2.68 -19.46 -7.28
N PRO A 36 3.01 -19.80 -8.53
CA PRO A 36 2.88 -18.90 -9.68
C PRO A 36 1.45 -18.45 -9.97
N ARG A 37 0.43 -19.27 -9.64
CA ARG A 37 -0.98 -18.92 -9.90
C ARG A 37 -1.44 -17.82 -8.95
N VAL A 38 -1.07 -17.93 -7.68
CA VAL A 38 -1.35 -16.90 -6.68
C VAL A 38 -0.60 -15.63 -7.06
N ALA A 39 0.69 -15.73 -7.38
CA ALA A 39 1.50 -14.59 -7.80
C ALA A 39 0.90 -13.86 -9.02
N LEU A 40 0.43 -14.61 -10.03
CA LEU A 40 -0.23 -14.02 -11.20
C LEU A 40 -1.53 -13.29 -10.82
N SER A 41 -2.37 -13.90 -9.98
CA SER A 41 -3.65 -13.30 -9.57
C SER A 41 -3.47 -12.02 -8.74
N VAL A 42 -2.49 -12.00 -7.83
CA VAL A 42 -2.13 -10.82 -7.04
C VAL A 42 -1.50 -9.76 -7.94
N GLY A 43 -0.62 -10.15 -8.87
CA GLY A 43 -0.04 -9.25 -9.86
C GLY A 43 -1.08 -8.55 -10.73
N GLN A 44 -2.12 -9.28 -11.17
CA GLN A 44 -3.24 -8.71 -11.93
C GLN A 44 -4.03 -7.70 -11.10
N ALA A 45 -4.35 -8.02 -9.84
CA ALA A 45 -5.04 -7.10 -8.94
C ALA A 45 -4.21 -5.83 -8.68
N ARG A 46 -2.91 -5.98 -8.44
CA ARG A 46 -1.96 -4.88 -8.29
C ARG A 46 -1.90 -4.01 -9.53
N GLY A 47 -1.85 -4.60 -10.72
CA GLY A 47 -1.91 -3.87 -11.98
C GLY A 47 -3.15 -3.00 -12.10
N ALA A 48 -4.31 -3.50 -11.67
CA ALA A 48 -5.55 -2.71 -11.65
C ALA A 48 -5.46 -1.51 -10.70
N VAL A 49 -4.84 -1.65 -9.52
CA VAL A 49 -4.59 -0.54 -8.58
C VAL A 49 -3.67 0.52 -9.18
N LEU A 50 -2.54 0.09 -9.76
CA LEU A 50 -1.54 0.99 -10.34
C LEU A 50 -2.11 1.80 -11.51
N VAL A 51 -2.85 1.14 -12.41
CA VAL A 51 -3.47 1.83 -13.55
C VAL A 51 -4.61 2.74 -13.09
N ALA A 52 -5.36 2.39 -12.04
CA ALA A 52 -6.38 3.27 -11.47
C ALA A 52 -5.77 4.59 -10.96
N ALA A 53 -4.69 4.51 -10.18
CA ALA A 53 -3.99 5.69 -9.69
C ALA A 53 -3.37 6.51 -10.84
N ALA A 54 -2.70 5.86 -11.79
CA ALA A 54 -2.09 6.53 -12.95
C ALA A 54 -3.14 7.20 -13.86
N SER A 55 -4.35 6.65 -13.95
CA SER A 55 -5.45 7.26 -14.72
C SER A 55 -5.98 8.58 -14.14
N LEU A 56 -5.60 8.89 -12.89
CA LEU A 56 -5.91 10.12 -12.17
C LEU A 56 -4.65 10.97 -11.94
N ASP A 57 -3.59 10.73 -12.72
CA ASP A 57 -2.30 11.43 -12.65
C ASP A 57 -1.62 11.38 -11.27
N LEU A 58 -1.95 10.37 -10.44
CA LEU A 58 -1.31 10.18 -9.14
C LEU A 58 -0.08 9.28 -9.24
N ALA A 59 0.99 9.74 -8.59
CA ALA A 59 2.20 8.94 -8.42
C ALA A 59 1.90 7.69 -7.57
N CYS A 60 2.46 6.55 -7.99
CA CYS A 60 2.50 5.34 -7.20
C CYS A 60 3.90 5.12 -6.66
N ILE A 61 3.99 4.77 -5.38
CA ILE A 61 5.26 4.43 -4.73
C ILE A 61 5.19 3.01 -4.18
N GLU A 62 6.32 2.33 -4.22
CA GLU A 62 6.46 0.98 -3.70
C GLU A 62 7.23 1.00 -2.38
N ILE A 63 6.76 0.21 -1.42
CA ILE A 63 7.37 0.12 -0.10
C ILE A 63 7.60 -1.35 0.26
N SER A 64 8.85 -1.71 0.57
CA SER A 64 9.18 -3.07 0.98
C SER A 64 8.54 -3.45 2.33
N PRO A 65 8.13 -4.71 2.52
CA PRO A 65 7.55 -5.17 3.78
C PRO A 65 8.46 -4.94 4.99
N THR A 66 9.77 -5.11 4.79
CA THR A 66 10.78 -4.86 5.84
C THR A 66 10.80 -3.40 6.26
N ARG A 67 10.66 -2.46 5.31
CA ARG A 67 10.60 -1.03 5.60
C ARG A 67 9.32 -0.67 6.34
N VAL A 68 8.18 -1.22 5.94
CA VAL A 68 6.90 -1.04 6.67
C VAL A 68 7.06 -1.47 8.13
N LYS A 69 7.56 -2.69 8.36
CA LYS A 69 7.77 -3.23 9.71
C LYS A 69 8.78 -2.41 10.52
N GLN A 70 9.87 -1.99 9.88
CA GLN A 70 10.89 -1.14 10.52
C GLN A 70 10.30 0.20 10.99
N THR A 71 9.48 0.85 10.16
CA THR A 71 8.88 2.15 10.49
C THR A 71 7.76 2.02 11.52
N VAL A 72 6.87 1.03 11.37
CA VAL A 72 5.67 0.89 12.22
C VAL A 72 5.99 0.25 13.58
N CYS A 73 6.89 -0.74 13.62
CA CYS A 73 7.20 -1.51 14.83
C CYS A 73 8.60 -1.24 15.39
N GLY A 74 9.45 -0.48 14.70
CA GLY A 74 10.84 -0.21 15.09
C GLY A 74 11.85 -1.29 14.67
N TYR A 75 11.42 -2.40 14.06
CA TYR A 75 12.31 -3.45 13.55
C TYR A 75 11.67 -4.24 12.39
N GLY A 76 12.49 -4.62 11.40
CA GLY A 76 12.02 -5.22 10.13
C GLY A 76 11.44 -6.65 10.21
N ARG A 77 11.60 -7.35 11.33
CA ARG A 77 11.13 -8.75 11.51
C ARG A 77 9.82 -8.87 12.33
N ALA A 78 9.08 -7.78 12.50
CA ALA A 78 7.83 -7.81 13.25
C ALA A 78 6.80 -8.80 12.67
N GLU A 79 6.08 -9.48 13.56
CA GLU A 79 4.98 -10.39 13.21
C GLU A 79 3.73 -9.61 12.83
N LYS A 80 2.83 -10.24 12.06
CA LYS A 80 1.63 -9.57 11.52
C LYS A 80 0.73 -8.97 12.60
N ALA A 81 0.55 -9.69 13.71
CA ALA A 81 -0.23 -9.21 14.85
C ALA A 81 0.40 -7.99 15.54
N GLN A 82 1.73 -7.87 15.52
CA GLN A 82 2.42 -6.71 16.07
C GLN A 82 2.19 -5.47 15.21
N VAL A 83 2.23 -5.61 13.88
CA VAL A 83 1.89 -4.53 12.95
C VAL A 83 0.45 -4.06 13.18
N GLN A 84 -0.52 -4.98 13.28
CA GLN A 84 -1.93 -4.64 13.57
C GLN A 84 -2.10 -3.83 14.86
N ARG A 85 -1.46 -4.28 15.95
CA ARG A 85 -1.50 -3.59 17.24
C ARG A 85 -0.89 -2.20 17.15
N MET A 86 0.24 -2.08 16.45
CA MET A 86 0.92 -0.79 16.28
C MET A 86 0.09 0.17 15.43
N VAL A 87 -0.55 -0.30 14.34
CA VAL A 87 -1.48 0.52 13.54
C VAL A 87 -2.62 1.06 14.41
N ARG A 88 -3.23 0.22 15.24
CA ARG A 88 -4.27 0.63 16.19
C ARG A 88 -3.76 1.75 17.12
N ILE A 89 -2.58 1.58 17.69
CA ILE A 89 -1.97 2.55 18.61
C ILE A 89 -1.65 3.87 17.89
N LEU A 90 -0.98 3.80 16.74
CA LEU A 90 -0.51 4.98 15.99
C LEU A 90 -1.67 5.83 15.46
N LEU A 91 -2.79 5.22 15.09
CA LEU A 91 -3.98 5.91 14.60
C LEU A 91 -5.06 6.09 15.68
N SER A 92 -4.79 5.70 16.93
CA SER A 92 -5.75 5.76 18.06
C SER A 92 -7.10 5.10 17.73
N LEU A 93 -7.09 3.93 17.10
CA LEU A 93 -8.31 3.18 16.76
C LEU A 93 -8.85 2.42 17.99
N ASP A 94 -10.18 2.35 18.10
CA ASP A 94 -10.86 1.67 19.21
C ASP A 94 -10.61 0.16 19.24
N ARG A 95 -10.35 -0.45 18.09
CA ARG A 95 -10.11 -1.89 17.92
C ARG A 95 -8.96 -2.16 16.97
N GLU A 96 -8.39 -3.37 17.07
CA GLU A 96 -7.42 -3.82 16.08
C GLU A 96 -8.13 -3.98 14.73
N PRO A 97 -7.63 -3.31 13.67
CA PRO A 97 -8.24 -3.44 12.35
C PRO A 97 -8.02 -4.84 11.79
N PRO A 98 -8.95 -5.35 10.96
CA PRO A 98 -8.73 -6.56 10.19
C PRO A 98 -7.40 -6.53 9.44
N SER A 99 -6.81 -7.70 9.23
CA SER A 99 -5.44 -7.77 8.74
C SER A 99 -5.16 -7.01 7.45
N HIS A 100 -6.09 -7.02 6.49
CA HIS A 100 -5.90 -6.35 5.21
C HIS A 100 -6.00 -4.83 5.34
N GLU A 101 -6.88 -4.33 6.22
CA GLU A 101 -6.97 -2.90 6.56
C GLU A 101 -5.69 -2.45 7.28
N ALA A 102 -5.21 -3.24 8.24
CA ALA A 102 -3.97 -2.97 8.96
C ALA A 102 -2.76 -2.90 8.02
N ASP A 103 -2.64 -3.82 7.07
CA ASP A 103 -1.55 -3.85 6.10
C ASP A 103 -1.59 -2.57 5.22
N ALA A 104 -2.77 -2.15 4.74
CA ALA A 104 -2.92 -0.92 3.96
C ALA A 104 -2.57 0.35 4.77
N LEU A 105 -3.08 0.44 6.00
CA LEU A 105 -2.78 1.55 6.91
C LEU A 105 -1.29 1.61 7.26
N ALA A 106 -0.65 0.46 7.49
CA ALA A 106 0.78 0.38 7.80
C ALA A 106 1.65 0.91 6.65
N VAL A 107 1.30 0.59 5.40
CA VAL A 107 1.97 1.13 4.20
C VAL A 107 1.80 2.65 4.12
N ALA A 108 0.60 3.16 4.36
CA ALA A 108 0.34 4.61 4.38
C ALA A 108 1.13 5.33 5.48
N ILE A 109 1.13 4.80 6.70
CA ILE A 109 1.92 5.32 7.83
C ILE A 109 3.40 5.31 7.48
N CYS A 110 3.91 4.24 6.88
CA CYS A 110 5.31 4.13 6.49
C CYS A 110 5.72 5.24 5.51
N HIS A 111 4.85 5.60 4.57
CA HIS A 111 5.10 6.73 3.69
C HIS A 111 5.05 8.06 4.45
N ALA A 112 4.01 8.28 5.24
CA ALA A 112 3.79 9.53 5.97
C ALA A 112 4.93 9.85 6.96
N MET A 113 5.51 8.83 7.59
CA MET A 113 6.62 8.97 8.54
C MET A 113 8.00 8.99 7.87
N SER A 114 8.10 8.81 6.55
CA SER A 114 9.38 8.87 5.85
C SER A 114 9.89 10.31 5.74
N SER A 115 11.16 10.53 6.04
CA SER A 115 11.77 11.87 5.93
C SER A 115 11.68 12.42 4.50
N PRO A 116 11.64 13.75 4.29
CA PRO A 116 11.62 14.34 2.95
C PRO A 116 12.75 13.81 2.06
N LEU A 117 13.96 13.65 2.62
CA LEU A 117 15.11 13.04 1.94
C LEU A 117 14.83 11.60 1.50
N ALA A 118 14.24 10.79 2.38
CA ALA A 118 13.88 9.40 2.06
C ALA A 118 12.74 9.30 1.02
N ARG A 119 11.83 10.30 0.98
CA ARG A 119 10.77 10.39 -0.03
C ARG A 119 11.33 10.77 -1.40
N MET A 120 12.32 11.67 -1.46
CA MET A 120 13.01 12.07 -2.70
C MET A 120 13.87 10.93 -3.29
N ALA A 121 14.43 10.07 -2.44
CA ALA A 121 15.25 8.94 -2.87
C ALA A 121 14.44 7.73 -3.38
N SER A 122 13.11 7.74 -3.23
CA SER A 122 12.25 6.63 -3.66
C SER A 122 11.99 6.73 -5.18
N PRO A 123 12.38 5.71 -5.99
CA PRO A 123 12.17 5.73 -7.43
C PRO A 123 10.66 5.67 -7.70
N GLY A 124 10.08 6.79 -8.15
CA GLY A 124 8.63 6.93 -8.36
C GLY A 124 8.12 8.34 -8.08
N ALA A 125 8.85 9.14 -7.29
CA ALA A 125 8.49 10.52 -6.95
C ALA A 125 8.65 11.55 -8.09
N ARG A 126 8.86 11.11 -9.35
CA ARG A 126 8.89 12.00 -10.52
C ARG A 126 7.74 11.66 -11.47
N VAL A 127 6.54 12.08 -11.11
CA VAL A 127 5.53 12.46 -12.09
C VAL A 127 5.06 13.85 -11.71
N GLY A 128 5.60 14.83 -12.43
CA GLY A 128 5.42 16.25 -12.18
C GLY A 128 6.44 17.00 -13.04
N ARG A 129 5.97 17.44 -14.20
CA ARG A 129 6.67 18.41 -15.07
C ARG A 129 6.85 19.73 -14.34
#